data_AF-V9LEV3-F1
#
_entry.id   AF-V9LEV3-F1
#
_cell.length_a   1.000
_cell.length_b   1.000
_cell.length_c   1.000
_cell.angle_alpha   90.00
_cell.angle_beta   90.00
_cell.angle_gamma   90.00
#
_symmetry.space_group_name_H-M   'P 1'
#
loop_
_entity.id
_entity.type
_entity.pdbx_description
1 polymer ?
#
loop_
_entity_poly.entity_id
_entity_poly.type
_entity_poly.pdbx_seq_one_letter_code
_entity_poly.pdbx_strand_id
1 'polypeptide(L)'
;MRGRVYSDPPDGGWGWMVVFAGFLSNCLIMGVARSFGIFFLHFVHHFEETSSRASWVISIAMATQQFMSPVGSALGTHYGARPVVMVGGGLASLGLLIASFGHSLLHMYLSIGLLTGFGWSLVFTPTMSMIYRYFRRRRVLVTGLAFTGAGVSSFALSPLFQLMIDSYTWRGALQILSAIVLNLCVCGALQRPIVLREDLVEPVMVEGPRGVDRKST
;
A
#
# COMPACT_ATOMS: atom_id res chain seq x y z
N MET A 1 12.80 -16.43 -15.58
CA MET A 1 13.32 -15.15 -16.12
C MET A 1 14.52 -14.73 -15.27
N ARG A 2 15.74 -14.71 -15.83
CA ARG A 2 16.97 -14.37 -15.09
C ARG A 2 16.96 -12.87 -14.74
N GLY A 3 16.78 -12.53 -13.47
CA GLY A 3 16.96 -11.17 -12.97
C GLY A 3 18.44 -10.78 -13.05
N ARG A 4 18.74 -9.56 -13.51
CA ARG A 4 20.11 -9.03 -13.46
C ARG A 4 20.52 -8.94 -11.99
N VAL A 5 21.62 -9.60 -11.63
CA VAL A 5 22.21 -9.54 -10.30
C VAL A 5 23.04 -8.25 -10.21
N TYR A 6 22.69 -7.38 -9.28
CA TYR A 6 23.42 -6.13 -9.04
C TYR A 6 24.34 -6.30 -7.83
N SER A 7 25.61 -5.88 -7.95
CA SER A 7 26.58 -5.87 -6.84
C SER A 7 26.29 -4.76 -5.84
N ASP A 8 25.78 -3.62 -6.32
CA ASP A 8 25.44 -2.44 -5.54
C ASP A 8 24.07 -1.88 -5.96
N PRO A 9 23.34 -1.20 -5.05
CA PRO A 9 22.10 -0.48 -5.39
C PRO A 9 22.36 0.49 -6.53
N PRO A 10 21.59 0.44 -7.64
CA PRO A 10 21.89 1.24 -8.82
C PRO A 10 21.73 2.76 -8.61
N ASP A 11 21.25 3.22 -7.45
CA ASP A 11 21.17 4.63 -7.01
C ASP A 11 20.67 5.59 -8.14
N GLY A 12 19.83 5.07 -9.04
CA GLY A 12 19.49 5.70 -10.33
C GLY A 12 18.80 4.75 -11.35
N GLY A 13 18.56 5.27 -12.56
CA GLY A 13 17.92 4.52 -13.65
C GLY A 13 16.45 4.17 -13.38
N TRP A 14 16.10 2.88 -13.48
CA TRP A 14 14.73 2.40 -13.23
C TRP A 14 14.24 2.65 -11.79
N GLY A 15 15.15 2.91 -10.85
CA GLY A 15 14.78 3.29 -9.48
C GLY A 15 13.86 4.52 -9.43
N TRP A 16 14.01 5.49 -10.35
CA TRP A 16 13.11 6.63 -10.41
C TRP A 16 11.68 6.27 -10.82
N MET A 17 11.51 5.25 -11.68
CA MET A 17 10.18 4.72 -12.01
C MET A 17 9.54 4.01 -10.82
N VAL A 18 10.33 3.31 -10.00
CA VAL A 18 9.84 2.72 -8.74
C VAL A 18 9.42 3.81 -7.76
N VAL A 19 10.19 4.90 -7.65
CA VAL A 19 9.83 6.05 -6.80
C VAL A 19 8.56 6.73 -7.31
N PHE A 20 8.41 6.90 -8.62
CA PHE A 20 7.17 7.41 -9.21
C PHE A 20 5.97 6.49 -8.94
N ALA A 21 6.15 5.17 -9.08
CA ALA A 21 5.11 4.20 -8.73
C ALA A 21 4.76 4.26 -7.24
N GLY A 22 5.75 4.45 -6.36
CA GLY A 22 5.53 4.64 -4.93
C GLY A 22 4.83 5.96 -4.59
N PHE A 23 5.20 7.05 -5.28
CA PHE A 23 4.52 8.34 -5.21
C PHE A 23 3.05 8.21 -5.59
N LEU A 24 2.75 7.58 -6.73
CA LEU A 24 1.38 7.39 -7.19
C LEU A 24 0.61 6.46 -6.25
N SER A 25 1.24 5.40 -5.76
CA SER A 25 0.60 4.48 -4.81
C SER A 25 0.24 5.18 -3.50
N ASN A 26 1.16 5.97 -2.96
CA ASN A 26 0.92 6.73 -1.73
C ASN A 26 -0.09 7.86 -1.95
N CYS A 27 -0.06 8.53 -3.10
CA CYS A 27 -1.05 9.51 -3.54
C CYS A 27 -2.46 8.91 -3.54
N LEU A 28 -2.62 7.70 -4.09
CA LEU A 28 -3.90 6.99 -4.13
C LEU A 28 -4.37 6.52 -2.75
N ILE A 29 -3.50 5.86 -1.97
CA ILE A 29 -3.86 5.35 -0.63
C ILE A 29 -4.26 6.50 0.29
N MET A 30 -3.40 7.52 0.42
CA MET A 30 -3.67 8.67 1.29
C MET A 30 -4.79 9.56 0.74
N GLY A 31 -4.89 9.68 -0.58
CA GLY A 31 -5.99 10.37 -1.24
C GLY A 31 -7.33 9.77 -0.85
N VAL A 32 -7.50 8.46 -1.03
CA VAL A 32 -8.72 7.75 -0.65
C VAL A 32 -9.01 7.89 0.85
N ALA A 33 -7.99 7.70 1.71
CA ALA A 33 -8.15 7.83 3.15
C ALA A 33 -8.62 9.22 3.59
N ARG A 34 -8.14 10.29 2.94
CA ARG A 34 -8.59 11.66 3.21
C ARG A 34 -10.01 11.91 2.70
N SER A 35 -10.37 11.39 1.54
CA SER A 35 -11.71 11.52 0.97
C SER A 35 -12.79 10.84 1.80
N PHE A 36 -12.42 9.79 2.53
CA PHE A 36 -13.31 9.19 3.53
C PHE A 36 -13.80 10.18 4.58
N GLY A 37 -13.06 11.25 4.87
CA GLY A 37 -13.53 12.34 5.74
C GLY A 37 -14.75 13.08 5.16
N ILE A 38 -14.87 13.16 3.83
CA ILE A 38 -16.05 13.76 3.17
C ILE A 38 -17.20 12.76 3.15
N PHE A 39 -16.93 11.50 2.79
CA PHE A 39 -17.94 10.43 2.81
C PHE A 39 -18.53 10.19 4.20
N PHE A 40 -17.71 10.37 5.24
CA PHE A 40 -18.11 10.24 6.63
C PHE A 40 -19.34 11.08 6.97
N LEU A 41 -19.37 12.36 6.55
CA LEU A 41 -20.50 13.24 6.81
C LEU A 41 -21.78 12.74 6.13
N HIS A 42 -21.65 12.22 4.90
CA HIS A 42 -22.76 11.61 4.19
C HIS A 42 -23.22 10.28 4.82
N PHE A 43 -22.32 9.46 5.36
CA PHE A 43 -22.68 8.22 6.04
C PHE A 43 -23.40 8.48 7.36
N VAL A 44 -22.96 9.46 8.15
CA VAL A 44 -23.66 9.87 9.37
C VAL A 44 -25.09 10.29 9.06
N HIS A 45 -25.28 11.11 8.02
CA HIS A 45 -26.61 11.57 7.63
C HIS A 45 -27.47 10.48 6.97
N HIS A 46 -26.87 9.58 6.16
CA HIS A 46 -27.61 8.55 5.43
C HIS A 46 -28.00 7.36 6.30
N PHE A 47 -27.11 6.92 7.19
CA PHE A 47 -27.36 5.81 8.10
C PHE A 47 -28.03 6.25 9.41
N GLU A 48 -28.21 7.55 9.64
CA GLU A 48 -28.72 8.14 10.89
C GLU A 48 -27.94 7.68 12.13
N GLU A 49 -26.64 7.46 11.95
CA GLU A 49 -25.77 6.82 12.94
C GLU A 49 -24.80 7.82 13.55
N THR A 50 -24.32 7.53 14.76
CA THR A 50 -23.43 8.47 15.46
C THR A 50 -22.11 8.67 14.70
N SER A 51 -21.60 9.90 14.68
CA SER A 51 -20.28 10.27 14.18
C SER A 51 -19.15 9.34 14.66
N SER A 52 -19.25 8.81 15.88
CA SER A 52 -18.30 7.82 16.38
C SER A 52 -18.28 6.54 15.52
N ARG A 53 -19.44 5.95 15.20
CA ARG A 53 -19.57 4.71 14.41
C ARG A 53 -19.01 4.89 13.00
N ALA A 54 -19.35 5.96 12.29
CA ALA A 54 -18.81 6.20 10.95
C ALA A 54 -17.27 6.34 10.96
N SER A 55 -16.67 6.82 12.06
CA SER A 55 -15.21 7.02 12.14
C SER A 55 -14.46 5.71 12.29
N TRP A 56 -15.11 4.67 12.84
CA TRP A 56 -14.55 3.34 12.94
C TRP A 56 -14.23 2.73 11.57
N VAL A 57 -14.91 3.10 10.49
CA VAL A 57 -14.62 2.57 9.14
C VAL A 57 -13.16 2.82 8.76
N ILE A 58 -12.72 4.07 8.82
CA ILE A 58 -11.36 4.44 8.41
C ILE A 58 -10.32 4.07 9.48
N SER A 59 -10.71 4.12 10.77
CA SER A 59 -9.84 3.68 11.87
C SER A 59 -9.53 2.20 11.79
N ILE A 60 -10.52 1.36 11.48
CA ILE A 60 -10.32 -0.07 11.23
C ILE A 60 -9.44 -0.26 9.99
N ALA A 61 -9.67 0.49 8.91
CA ALA A 61 -8.83 0.40 7.70
C ALA A 61 -7.35 0.66 7.99
N MET A 62 -7.05 1.74 8.71
CA MET A 62 -5.68 2.10 9.11
C MET A 62 -5.11 1.08 10.10
N ALA A 63 -5.91 0.60 11.06
CA ALA A 63 -5.49 -0.44 12.00
C ALA A 63 -5.13 -1.73 11.24
N THR A 64 -6.00 -2.21 10.36
CA THR A 64 -5.75 -3.38 9.52
C THR A 64 -4.51 -3.18 8.66
N GLN A 65 -4.32 -2.01 8.05
CA GLN A 65 -3.12 -1.72 7.29
C GLN A 65 -1.84 -1.91 8.13
N GLN A 66 -1.83 -1.39 9.36
CA GLN A 66 -0.68 -1.50 10.25
C GLN A 66 -0.47 -2.94 10.77
N PHE A 67 -1.55 -3.60 11.22
CA PHE A 67 -1.50 -4.98 11.72
C PHE A 67 -1.10 -6.00 10.64
N MET A 68 -1.48 -5.75 9.38
CA MET A 68 -1.19 -6.64 8.25
C MET A 68 0.09 -6.26 7.51
N SER A 69 0.78 -5.19 7.92
CA SER A 69 2.08 -4.80 7.34
C SER A 69 3.15 -5.89 7.44
N PRO A 70 3.31 -6.64 8.55
CA PRO A 70 4.23 -7.78 8.62
C PRO A 70 3.87 -8.90 7.64
N VAL A 71 2.58 -9.17 7.45
CA VAL A 71 2.08 -10.17 6.49
C VAL A 71 2.44 -9.74 5.06
N GLY A 72 2.25 -8.46 4.73
CA GLY A 72 2.69 -7.89 3.46
C GLY A 72 4.20 -7.97 3.24
N SER A 73 4.99 -7.83 4.31
CA SER A 73 6.45 -8.01 4.26
C SER A 73 6.82 -9.47 3.96
N ALA A 74 6.25 -10.43 4.70
CA ALA A 74 6.51 -11.86 4.51
C ALA A 74 6.13 -12.33 3.10
N LEU A 75 4.94 -11.92 2.61
CA LEU A 75 4.49 -12.20 1.25
C LEU A 75 5.41 -11.55 0.20
N GLY A 76 5.83 -10.31 0.43
CA GLY A 76 6.75 -9.59 -0.45
C GLY A 76 8.12 -10.27 -0.57
N THR A 77 8.62 -10.86 0.50
CA THR A 77 9.88 -11.61 0.51
C THR A 77 9.76 -12.96 -0.19
N HIS A 78 8.67 -13.70 0.03
CA HIS A 78 8.48 -15.03 -0.57
C HIS A 78 8.06 -14.99 -2.05
N TYR A 79 7.09 -14.15 -2.42
CA TYR A 79 6.50 -14.11 -3.76
C TYR A 79 7.05 -12.97 -4.63
N GLY A 80 7.82 -12.05 -4.03
CA GLY A 80 8.31 -10.85 -4.68
C GLY A 80 7.31 -9.69 -4.66
N ALA A 81 7.81 -8.46 -4.75
CA ALA A 81 6.98 -7.25 -4.63
C ALA A 81 5.89 -7.11 -5.71
N ARG A 82 6.17 -7.52 -6.96
CA ARG A 82 5.24 -7.34 -8.09
C ARG A 82 3.87 -7.98 -7.90
N PRO A 83 3.76 -9.32 -7.76
CA PRO A 83 2.47 -9.97 -7.64
C PRO A 83 1.75 -9.51 -6.37
N VAL A 84 2.49 -9.25 -5.28
CA VAL A 84 1.90 -8.82 -4.01
C VAL A 84 1.24 -7.44 -4.12
N VAL A 85 1.90 -6.47 -4.77
CA VAL A 85 1.31 -5.15 -5.02
C VAL A 85 0.12 -5.22 -5.98
N MET A 86 0.20 -6.03 -7.04
CA MET A 86 -0.91 -6.20 -7.97
C MET A 86 -2.15 -6.82 -7.31
N VAL A 87 -1.95 -7.88 -6.51
CA VAL A 87 -3.02 -8.51 -5.73
C VAL A 87 -3.57 -7.54 -4.68
N GLY A 88 -2.71 -6.80 -3.98
CA GLY A 88 -3.12 -5.79 -3.00
C GLY A 88 -3.95 -4.67 -3.62
N GLY A 89 -3.55 -4.15 -4.79
CA GLY A 89 -4.29 -3.14 -5.53
C GLY A 89 -5.66 -3.63 -6.00
N GLY A 90 -5.72 -4.88 -6.50
CA GLY A 90 -6.97 -5.53 -6.86
C GLY A 90 -7.91 -5.74 -5.67
N LEU A 91 -7.38 -6.19 -4.53
CA LEU A 91 -8.14 -6.35 -3.29
C LEU A 91 -8.66 -4.99 -2.77
N ALA A 92 -7.84 -3.95 -2.81
CA ALA A 92 -8.25 -2.60 -2.41
C ALA A 92 -9.36 -2.04 -3.30
N SER A 93 -9.23 -2.23 -4.62
CA SER A 93 -10.26 -1.84 -5.59
C SER A 93 -11.56 -2.61 -5.35
N LEU A 94 -11.46 -3.94 -5.16
CA LEU A 94 -12.62 -4.79 -4.89
C LEU A 94 -13.32 -4.41 -3.59
N GLY A 95 -12.58 -4.09 -2.53
CA GLY A 95 -13.15 -3.62 -1.26
C GLY A 95 -13.95 -2.33 -1.42
N LEU A 96 -13.44 -1.36 -2.19
CA LEU A 96 -14.17 -0.13 -2.50
C LEU A 96 -15.39 -0.38 -3.40
N LEU A 97 -15.28 -1.29 -4.36
CA LEU A 97 -16.38 -1.65 -5.24
C LEU A 97 -17.52 -2.32 -4.47
N ILE A 98 -17.20 -3.30 -3.61
CA ILE A 98 -18.16 -3.97 -2.73
C ILE A 98 -18.81 -2.95 -1.79
N ALA A 99 -18.04 -2.00 -1.26
CA ALA A 99 -18.57 -0.94 -0.40
C ALA A 99 -19.64 -0.07 -1.07
N SER A 100 -19.56 0.16 -2.39
CA SER A 100 -20.57 0.91 -3.14
C SER A 100 -21.95 0.21 -3.15
N PHE A 101 -21.97 -1.12 -3.00
CA PHE A 101 -23.20 -1.91 -2.91
C PHE A 101 -23.66 -2.13 -1.46
N GLY A 102 -22.87 -1.70 -0.47
CA GLY A 102 -23.17 -1.90 0.94
C GLY A 102 -24.38 -1.08 1.41
N HIS A 103 -25.31 -1.74 2.12
CA HIS A 103 -26.51 -1.11 2.69
C HIS A 103 -26.43 -0.97 4.22
N SER A 104 -25.28 -1.30 4.83
CA SER A 104 -25.09 -1.23 6.29
C SER A 104 -23.66 -0.83 6.66
N LEU A 105 -23.49 -0.22 7.83
CA LEU A 105 -22.17 0.16 8.35
C LEU A 105 -21.26 -1.05 8.59
N LEU A 106 -21.81 -2.19 9.04
CA LEU A 106 -21.06 -3.43 9.18
C LEU A 106 -20.45 -3.88 7.84
N HIS A 107 -21.21 -3.72 6.75
CA HIS A 107 -20.71 -4.04 5.42
C HIS A 107 -19.52 -3.14 5.06
N MET A 108 -19.56 -1.86 5.42
CA MET A 108 -18.45 -0.92 5.20
C MET A 108 -17.23 -1.22 6.06
N TYR A 109 -17.40 -1.68 7.31
CA TYR A 109 -16.29 -2.11 8.14
C TYR A 109 -15.56 -3.32 7.55
N LEU A 110 -16.30 -4.28 6.99
CA LEU A 110 -15.71 -5.47 6.37
C LEU A 110 -15.05 -5.14 5.03
N SER A 111 -15.70 -4.32 4.19
CA SER A 111 -15.19 -4.01 2.86
C SER A 111 -14.08 -2.96 2.89
N ILE A 112 -14.34 -1.74 3.40
CA ILE A 112 -13.35 -0.67 3.44
C ILE A 112 -12.34 -0.89 4.57
N GLY A 113 -12.84 -1.28 5.75
CA GLY A 113 -11.97 -1.51 6.89
C GLY A 113 -11.02 -2.68 6.64
N LEU A 114 -11.56 -3.89 6.54
CA LEU A 114 -10.72 -5.08 6.44
C LEU A 114 -10.16 -5.28 5.03
N LEU A 115 -11.00 -5.34 3.99
CA LEU A 115 -10.55 -5.73 2.65
C LEU A 115 -9.66 -4.66 2.01
N THR A 116 -10.08 -3.39 2.04
CA THR A 116 -9.29 -2.28 1.50
C THR A 116 -8.05 -1.99 2.34
N GLY A 117 -8.17 -2.01 3.68
CA GLY A 117 -7.02 -1.86 4.58
C GLY A 117 -5.94 -2.93 4.39
N PHE A 118 -6.36 -4.19 4.20
CA PHE A 118 -5.44 -5.29 3.85
C PHE A 118 -4.80 -5.10 2.47
N GLY A 119 -5.57 -4.64 1.48
CA GLY A 119 -5.02 -4.29 0.17
C GLY A 119 -3.95 -3.20 0.27
N TRP A 120 -4.16 -2.17 1.09
CA TRP A 120 -3.19 -1.10 1.32
C TRP A 120 -1.90 -1.59 1.98
N SER A 121 -1.95 -2.52 2.93
CA SER A 121 -0.73 -3.08 3.52
C SER A 121 0.09 -3.88 2.50
N LEU A 122 -0.58 -4.67 1.67
CA LEU A 122 0.06 -5.44 0.59
C LEU A 122 0.65 -4.55 -0.51
N VAL A 123 0.17 -3.32 -0.67
CA VAL A 123 0.76 -2.35 -1.60
C VAL A 123 1.91 -1.60 -0.94
N PHE A 124 1.68 -1.03 0.23
CA PHE A 124 2.60 -0.09 0.88
C PHE A 124 3.94 -0.76 1.27
N THR A 125 3.88 -1.92 1.92
CA THR A 125 5.07 -2.61 2.44
C THR A 125 6.08 -3.00 1.36
N PRO A 126 5.70 -3.76 0.31
CA PRO A 126 6.65 -4.11 -0.76
C PRO A 126 7.10 -2.90 -1.58
N THR A 127 6.24 -1.88 -1.75
CA THR A 127 6.62 -0.62 -2.43
C THR A 127 7.77 0.07 -1.70
N MET A 128 7.65 0.21 -0.37
CA MET A 128 8.70 0.83 0.44
C MET A 128 9.96 -0.03 0.47
N SER A 129 9.83 -1.35 0.61
CA SER A 129 10.95 -2.29 0.51
C SER A 129 11.73 -2.13 -0.80
N MET A 130 11.02 -2.00 -1.93
CA MET A 130 11.65 -1.79 -3.23
C MET A 130 12.42 -0.46 -3.32
N ILE A 131 11.86 0.62 -2.79
CA ILE A 131 12.54 1.94 -2.77
C ILE A 131 13.84 1.85 -1.95
N TYR A 132 13.81 1.21 -0.79
CA TYR A 132 14.99 1.02 0.06
C TYR A 132 16.04 0.09 -0.56
N ARG A 133 15.63 -0.86 -1.41
CA ARG A 133 16.54 -1.73 -2.16
C ARG A 133 17.20 -1.01 -3.34
N TYR A 134 16.47 -0.13 -4.04
CA TYR A 134 16.99 0.59 -5.20
C TYR A 134 17.95 1.74 -4.84
N PHE A 135 17.74 2.38 -3.70
CA PHE A 135 18.55 3.50 -3.24
C PHE A 135 19.16 3.19 -1.88
N ARG A 136 20.46 3.42 -1.70
CA ARG A 136 21.14 3.31 -0.39
C ARG A 136 21.60 4.66 0.12
N ARG A 137 22.19 5.49 -0.74
CA ARG A 137 22.71 6.81 -0.35
C ARG A 137 21.63 7.89 -0.26
N ARG A 138 20.57 7.79 -1.06
CA ARG A 138 19.51 8.82 -1.18
C ARG A 138 18.15 8.40 -0.61
N ARG A 139 18.10 7.39 0.26
CA ARG A 139 16.87 6.80 0.82
C ARG A 139 15.89 7.86 1.36
N VAL A 140 16.39 8.76 2.20
CA VAL A 140 15.56 9.81 2.82
C VAL A 140 14.91 10.72 1.77
N LEU A 141 15.66 11.12 0.74
CA LEU A 141 15.15 11.98 -0.33
C LEU A 141 14.09 11.28 -1.17
N VAL A 142 14.33 10.02 -1.58
CA VAL A 142 13.38 9.28 -2.42
C VAL A 142 12.13 8.85 -1.67
N THR A 143 12.26 8.46 -0.40
CA THR A 143 11.13 8.19 0.47
C THR A 143 10.34 9.48 0.71
N GLY A 144 11.02 10.59 1.03
CA GLY A 144 10.38 11.90 1.13
C GLY A 144 9.59 12.26 -0.12
N LEU A 145 10.19 12.08 -1.30
CA LEU A 145 9.51 12.31 -2.59
C LEU A 145 8.27 11.43 -2.72
N ALA A 146 8.35 10.12 -2.46
CA ALA A 146 7.19 9.23 -2.48
C ALA A 146 6.08 9.70 -1.51
N PHE A 147 6.45 10.20 -0.33
CA PHE A 147 5.50 10.69 0.67
C PHE A 147 4.87 12.03 0.32
N THR A 148 5.55 12.90 -0.44
CA THR A 148 4.96 14.18 -0.92
C THR A 148 3.68 13.96 -1.73
N GLY A 149 3.51 12.78 -2.33
CA GLY A 149 2.28 12.39 -3.04
C GLY A 149 1.02 12.49 -2.18
N ALA A 150 1.10 12.26 -0.87
CA ALA A 150 -0.04 12.41 0.04
C ALA A 150 -0.49 13.87 0.20
N GLY A 151 0.44 14.82 0.15
CA GLY A 151 0.14 16.25 0.17
C GLY A 151 -0.50 16.68 -1.14
N VAL A 152 0.11 16.32 -2.27
CA VAL A 152 -0.39 16.63 -3.61
C VAL A 152 -1.79 16.05 -3.84
N SER A 153 -2.01 14.80 -3.41
CA SER A 153 -3.31 14.14 -3.52
C SER A 153 -4.39 14.88 -2.74
N SER A 154 -4.07 15.38 -1.55
CA SER A 154 -5.03 16.14 -0.73
C SER A 154 -5.45 17.44 -1.40
N PHE A 155 -4.55 18.16 -2.07
CA PHE A 155 -4.91 19.38 -2.79
C PHE A 155 -5.68 19.12 -4.08
N ALA A 156 -5.23 18.15 -4.89
CA ALA A 156 -5.82 17.89 -6.19
C ALA A 156 -7.14 17.11 -6.10
N LEU A 157 -7.20 16.10 -5.24
CA LEU A 157 -8.35 15.22 -5.16
C LEU A 157 -9.48 15.78 -4.31
N SER A 158 -9.22 16.64 -3.33
CA SER A 158 -10.27 17.21 -2.47
C SER A 158 -11.41 17.91 -3.24
N PRO A 159 -11.14 18.85 -4.17
CA PRO A 159 -12.21 19.44 -4.99
C PRO A 159 -12.81 18.42 -5.98
N LEU A 160 -12.01 17.50 -6.52
CA LEU A 160 -12.49 16.45 -7.42
C LEU A 160 -13.53 15.55 -6.72
N PHE A 161 -13.30 15.21 -5.45
CA PHE A 161 -14.21 14.38 -4.67
C PHE A 161 -15.51 15.09 -4.33
N GLN A 162 -15.45 16.38 -4.00
CA GLN A 162 -16.67 17.17 -3.80
C GLN A 162 -17.55 17.14 -5.06
N LEU A 163 -16.96 17.42 -6.23
CA LEU A 163 -17.66 17.37 -7.51
C LEU A 163 -18.24 15.97 -7.82
N MET A 164 -17.49 14.92 -7.51
CA MET A 164 -17.96 13.54 -7.70
C MET A 164 -19.15 13.20 -6.80
N ILE A 165 -19.10 13.61 -5.53
CA ILE A 165 -20.19 13.34 -4.58
C ILE A 165 -21.44 14.13 -4.96
N ASP A 166 -21.29 15.41 -5.34
CA ASP A 166 -22.39 16.27 -5.73
C ASP A 166 -23.09 15.77 -7.00
N SER A 167 -22.34 15.20 -7.96
CA SER A 167 -22.88 14.74 -9.24
C SER A 167 -23.35 13.28 -9.24
N TYR A 168 -22.61 12.38 -8.56
CA TYR A 168 -22.78 10.93 -8.65
C TYR A 168 -23.21 10.27 -7.33
N THR A 169 -23.48 11.06 -6.28
CA THR A 169 -23.73 10.56 -4.93
C THR A 169 -22.51 9.79 -4.37
N TRP A 170 -22.57 9.40 -3.10
CA TRP A 170 -21.50 8.64 -2.45
C TRP A 170 -21.23 7.27 -3.10
N ARG A 171 -22.26 6.60 -3.64
CA ARG A 171 -22.14 5.27 -4.25
C ARG A 171 -21.37 5.30 -5.56
N GLY A 172 -21.70 6.24 -6.46
CA GLY A 172 -20.98 6.41 -7.73
C GLY A 172 -19.56 6.89 -7.51
N ALA A 173 -19.33 7.78 -6.53
CA ALA A 173 -17.99 8.22 -6.17
C ALA A 173 -17.10 7.05 -5.66
N LEU A 174 -17.65 6.09 -4.88
CA LEU A 174 -16.93 4.87 -4.48
C LEU A 174 -16.59 3.96 -5.66
N GLN A 175 -17.45 3.86 -6.68
CA GLN A 175 -17.17 3.08 -7.90
C GLN A 175 -16.05 3.72 -8.71
N ILE A 176 -16.09 5.04 -8.92
CA ILE A 176 -15.03 5.75 -9.62
C ILE A 176 -13.71 5.63 -8.85
N LEU A 177 -13.77 5.73 -7.52
CA LEU A 177 -12.63 5.47 -6.65
C LEU A 177 -12.05 4.08 -6.81
N SER A 178 -12.88 3.05 -6.89
CA SER A 178 -12.42 1.68 -7.11
C SER A 178 -11.65 1.55 -8.42
N ALA A 179 -12.10 2.21 -9.49
CA ALA A 179 -11.41 2.24 -10.79
C ALA A 179 -10.09 3.00 -10.71
N ILE A 180 -10.05 4.13 -10.01
CA ILE A 180 -8.82 4.89 -9.78
C ILE A 180 -7.81 4.04 -8.99
N VAL A 181 -8.24 3.38 -7.90
CA VAL A 181 -7.40 2.52 -7.07
C VAL A 181 -6.91 1.28 -7.81
N LEU A 182 -7.63 0.80 -8.83
CA LEU A 182 -7.15 -0.27 -9.70
C LEU A 182 -5.85 0.08 -10.44
N ASN A 183 -5.54 1.37 -10.62
CA ASN A 183 -4.25 1.82 -11.17
C ASN A 183 -3.06 1.45 -10.27
N LEU A 184 -3.28 1.10 -8.99
CA LEU A 184 -2.25 0.49 -8.14
C LEU A 184 -1.68 -0.80 -8.73
N CYS A 185 -2.47 -1.55 -9.51
CA CYS A 185 -1.98 -2.74 -10.22
C CYS A 185 -0.93 -2.36 -11.27
N VAL A 186 -1.13 -1.23 -11.96
CA VAL A 186 -0.15 -0.71 -12.93
C VAL A 186 1.11 -0.27 -12.21
N CYS A 187 0.98 0.42 -11.06
CA CYS A 187 2.13 0.75 -10.20
C CYS A 187 2.91 -0.50 -9.77
N GLY A 188 2.21 -1.58 -9.42
CA GLY A 188 2.82 -2.88 -9.08
C GLY A 188 3.60 -3.49 -10.25
N ALA A 189 3.08 -3.40 -11.47
CA ALA A 189 3.78 -3.88 -12.66
C ALA A 189 5.11 -3.12 -12.91
N LEU A 190 5.15 -1.82 -12.58
CA LEU A 190 6.35 -0.99 -12.71
C LEU A 190 7.47 -1.36 -11.71
N GLN A 191 7.14 -1.99 -10.57
CA GLN A 191 8.13 -2.39 -9.57
C GLN A 191 8.96 -3.58 -10.04
N ARG A 192 10.01 -3.37 -10.83
CA ARG A 192 10.92 -4.45 -11.25
C ARG A 192 11.60 -5.07 -10.03
N PRO A 193 11.48 -6.38 -9.77
CA PRO A 193 12.24 -7.02 -8.72
C PRO A 193 13.71 -7.02 -9.12
N ILE A 194 14.54 -6.49 -8.23
CA ILE A 194 16.00 -6.59 -8.31
C ILE A 194 16.46 -7.63 -7.31
N VAL A 195 17.43 -8.45 -7.73
CA VAL A 195 18.13 -9.39 -6.85
C VAL A 195 19.46 -8.72 -6.52
N LEU A 196 19.65 -8.37 -5.24
CA LEU A 196 20.91 -7.84 -4.75
C LEU A 196 21.83 -9.00 -4.41
N ARG A 197 23.14 -8.83 -4.61
CA ARG A 197 24.13 -9.88 -4.32
C ARG A 197 24.17 -10.27 -2.84
N GLU A 198 23.82 -9.34 -1.95
CA GLU A 198 23.66 -9.57 -0.49
C GLU A 198 22.61 -10.66 -0.20
N ASP A 199 21.51 -10.73 -0.97
CA ASP A 199 20.46 -11.75 -0.81
C ASP A 199 20.94 -13.17 -1.18
N LEU A 200 22.03 -13.28 -1.95
CA LEU A 200 22.60 -14.55 -2.40
C LEU A 200 23.65 -15.11 -1.44
N VAL A 201 24.11 -14.31 -0.48
CA VAL A 201 25.16 -14.70 0.49
C VAL A 201 24.57 -15.33 1.76
N GLU A 202 23.27 -15.15 2.03
CA GLU A 202 22.61 -15.61 3.27
C GLU A 202 21.99 -17.04 3.34
N PRO A 203 22.24 -18.04 2.47
CA PRO A 203 21.68 -19.38 2.72
C PRO A 203 22.55 -20.38 3.51
N VAL A 204 23.73 -20.04 4.07
CA VAL A 204 24.60 -21.09 4.71
C VAL A 204 25.15 -20.78 6.12
N MET A 205 25.03 -19.57 6.70
CA MET A 205 25.67 -19.33 8.03
C MET A 205 24.78 -19.61 9.25
N VAL A 206 23.67 -20.35 9.10
CA VAL A 206 22.85 -20.81 10.24
C VAL A 206 22.98 -22.32 10.40
N GLU A 207 24.15 -22.77 10.86
CA GLU A 207 24.31 -24.09 11.50
C GLU A 207 25.43 -23.96 12.55
N GLY A 208 25.10 -23.60 13.78
CA GLY A 208 25.21 -24.54 14.90
C GLY A 208 25.87 -23.87 16.11
N PRO A 209 25.51 -24.25 17.36
CA PRO A 209 25.85 -23.51 18.55
C PRO A 209 27.32 -23.66 18.95
N ARG A 210 27.86 -22.59 19.55
CA ARG A 210 29.16 -22.49 20.23
C ARG A 210 29.60 -23.80 20.89
N GLY A 211 30.50 -24.52 20.22
CA GLY A 211 31.26 -25.63 20.78
C GLY A 211 32.45 -25.10 21.57
N VAL A 212 32.35 -25.20 22.88
CA VAL A 212 33.39 -24.96 23.88
C VAL A 212 34.71 -25.61 23.45
N ASP A 213 35.76 -24.78 23.42
CA ASP A 213 37.15 -25.21 23.33
C ASP A 213 37.45 -26.17 24.50
N ARG A 214 37.68 -27.44 24.18
CA ARG A 214 38.11 -28.45 25.14
C ARG A 214 39.28 -29.24 24.53
N LYS A 215 40.41 -29.17 25.24
CA LYS A 215 41.71 -29.89 25.05
C LYS A 215 42.61 -29.19 24.03
N SER A 216 43.92 -29.03 24.21
CA SER A 216 44.97 -29.54 25.11
C SER A 216 46.16 -28.59 24.90
N THR A 217 47.11 -28.35 25.80
CA THR A 217 48.02 -29.25 26.50
C THR A 217 48.93 -28.36 27.35
#